data_AF-A0A0D8HYA5-F1
#
_entry.id   AF-A0A0D8HYA5-F1
#
_cell.length_a   1.000
_cell.length_b   1.000
_cell.length_c   1.000
_cell.angle_alpha   90.00
_cell.angle_beta   90.00
_cell.angle_gamma   90.00
#
_symmetry.space_group_name_H-M   'P 1'
#
loop_
_entity.id
_entity.type
_entity.pdbx_description
1 polymer ?
#
loop_
_entity_poly.entity_id
_entity_poly.type
_entity_poly.pdbx_seq_one_letter_code
_entity_poly.pdbx_strand_id
1 'polypeptide(L)' 'MASGKNERMQIRSRFGLRELIPLYVVPSLYTSDLKRSTQTARPTGDQFGIELLLHSALGEAYNPHSRS' A
#
# COMPACT_ATOMS: atom_id res chain seq x y z
N MET A 1 -31.12 -53.40 8.11
CA MET A 1 -29.67 -53.55 7.88
C MET A 1 -29.28 -52.75 6.63
N ALA A 2 -28.17 -52.02 6.71
CA ALA A 2 -27.42 -51.32 5.65
C ALA A 2 -28.14 -50.25 4.79
N SER A 3 -28.15 -49.02 5.32
CA SER A 3 -28.33 -47.75 4.62
C SER A 3 -27.16 -47.51 3.64
N GLY A 4 -27.44 -47.57 2.34
CA GLY A 4 -26.53 -47.22 1.26
C GLY A 4 -26.35 -45.71 1.17
N LYS A 5 -25.24 -45.24 1.76
CA LYS A 5 -24.78 -43.85 1.71
C LYS A 5 -24.36 -43.50 0.28
N ASN A 6 -25.26 -42.91 -0.50
CA ASN A 6 -24.87 -42.21 -1.73
C ASN A 6 -24.37 -40.81 -1.35
N GLU A 7 -23.05 -40.74 -1.31
CA GLU A 7 -22.21 -39.61 -0.99
C GLU A 7 -22.60 -38.41 -1.86
N ARG A 8 -23.34 -37.47 -1.27
CA ARG A 8 -23.39 -36.10 -1.80
C ARG A 8 -21.95 -35.60 -1.79
N MET A 9 -21.34 -35.53 -2.96
CA MET A 9 -20.07 -34.84 -3.20
C MET A 9 -20.29 -33.36 -2.85
N GLN A 10 -20.14 -33.03 -1.56
CA GLN A 10 -20.05 -31.66 -1.11
C GLN A 10 -18.76 -31.12 -1.71
N ILE A 11 -18.87 -30.38 -2.80
CA ILE A 11 -17.85 -29.44 -3.23
C ILE A 11 -17.72 -28.43 -2.09
N ARG A 12 -16.88 -28.75 -1.10
CA ARG A 12 -16.41 -27.82 -0.10
C ARG A 12 -15.45 -26.88 -0.81
N SER A 13 -15.99 -25.95 -1.57
CA SER A 13 -15.24 -24.75 -1.95
C SER A 13 -14.93 -24.00 -0.66
N ARG A 14 -13.75 -24.29 -0.09
CA ARG A 14 -13.16 -23.58 1.04
C ARG A 14 -12.42 -22.32 0.58
N PHE A 15 -12.68 -21.81 -0.62
CA PHE A 15 -12.23 -20.48 -0.98
C PHE A 15 -13.11 -19.49 -0.22
N GLY A 16 -12.70 -19.19 1.02
CA GLY A 16 -13.34 -18.14 1.80
C GLY A 16 -13.27 -16.87 0.97
N LEU A 17 -14.37 -16.11 0.91
CA LEU A 17 -14.47 -14.80 0.24
C LEU A 17 -13.30 -13.82 0.54
N ARG A 18 -12.51 -14.09 1.59
CA ARG A 18 -11.27 -13.38 1.92
C ARG A 18 -10.10 -13.61 0.94
N GLU A 19 -10.09 -14.70 0.18
CA GLU A 19 -9.04 -15.00 -0.82
C GLU A 19 -9.28 -14.31 -2.17
N LEU A 20 -10.45 -13.67 -2.34
CA LEU A 20 -10.85 -12.97 -3.56
C LEU A 20 -10.63 -11.45 -3.52
N ILE A 21 -10.11 -10.93 -2.41
CA ILE A 21 -9.82 -9.51 -2.25
C ILE A 21 -8.30 -9.36 -2.34
N PRO A 22 -7.76 -8.59 -3.31
CA PRO A 22 -6.37 -8.18 -3.28
C PRO A 22 -6.13 -7.45 -1.96
N LEU A 23 -5.46 -8.15 -1.06
CA LEU A 23 -5.12 -7.69 0.26
C LEU A 23 -4.08 -6.59 0.09
N TYR A 24 -4.55 -5.36 0.28
CA TYR A 24 -3.77 -4.19 0.68
C TYR A 24 -2.95 -3.52 -0.44
N VAL A 25 -3.51 -2.45 -1.04
CA VAL A 25 -2.65 -1.34 -1.46
C VAL A 25 -2.19 -0.68 -0.16
N VAL A 26 -0.95 -0.94 0.26
CA VAL A 26 -0.34 -0.19 1.37
C VAL A 26 -0.09 1.22 0.84
N PRO A 27 -0.73 2.26 1.39
CA PRO A 27 -0.44 3.62 0.99
C PRO A 27 1.01 3.95 1.35
N SER A 28 1.73 4.55 0.40
CA SER A 28 3.07 5.09 0.59
C SER A 28 3.06 6.59 0.30
N LEU A 29 3.79 7.36 1.10
CA LEU A 29 3.93 8.80 0.94
C LEU A 29 5.31 9.12 0.36
N TYR A 30 5.34 9.63 -0.88
CA TYR A 30 6.59 10.05 -1.53
C TYR A 30 6.88 11.52 -1.20
N THR A 31 8.13 11.85 -0.87
CA THR A 31 8.58 13.22 -0.63
C THR A 31 9.98 13.44 -1.23
N SER A 32 10.35 14.70 -1.46
CA SER A 32 11.72 15.00 -1.91
C SER A 32 12.74 14.80 -0.79
N ASP A 33 14.01 14.69 -1.17
CA ASP A 33 15.16 14.59 -0.26
C ASP A 33 15.47 15.89 0.49
N LEU A 34 14.75 16.97 0.20
CA LEU A 34 14.86 18.25 0.87
C LEU A 34 14.41 18.13 2.34
N LYS A 35 15.26 18.57 3.27
CA LYS A 35 14.99 18.52 4.73
C LYS A 35 13.63 19.11 5.10
N ARG A 36 13.21 20.21 4.49
CA ARG A 36 11.91 20.83 4.76
C ARG A 36 10.74 19.95 4.32
N SER A 37 10.83 19.31 3.16
CA SER A 37 9.77 18.45 2.63
C SER A 37 9.61 17.18 3.46
N THR A 38 10.73 16.57 3.87
CA THR A 38 10.72 15.41 4.77
C THR A 38 10.15 15.77 6.15
N GLN A 39 10.53 16.93 6.71
CA GLN A 39 10.02 17.41 7.99
C GLN A 39 8.50 17.68 7.95
N THR A 40 7.98 18.22 6.85
CA THR A 40 6.55 18.47 6.67
C THR A 40 5.75 17.18 6.46
N ALA A 41 6.30 16.19 5.75
CA ALA A 41 5.61 14.94 5.45
C ALA A 41 5.57 13.95 6.63
N ARG A 42 6.55 14.03 7.55
CA ARG A 42 6.71 13.08 8.65
C ARG A 42 5.48 12.96 9.58
N PRO A 43 4.85 14.05 10.05
CA PRO A 43 3.66 13.95 10.89
C PRO A 43 2.50 13.19 10.22
N THR A 44 2.34 13.33 8.89
CA THR A 44 1.32 12.60 8.14
C THR A 44 1.64 11.10 8.07
N GLY A 45 2.91 10.75 7.79
CA GLY A 45 3.36 9.36 7.83
C GLY A 45 3.10 8.71 9.20
N ASP A 46 3.50 9.39 10.26
CA ASP A 46 3.35 8.92 11.64
C ASP A 46 1.86 8.79 12.05
N GLN A 47 1.01 9.75 11.67
CA GLN A 47 -0.41 9.76 12.03
C GLN A 47 -1.19 8.60 11.41
N PHE A 48 -0.87 8.23 10.18
CA PHE A 48 -1.62 7.22 9.42
C PHE A 48 -0.88 5.87 9.32
N GLY A 49 0.30 5.74 9.91
CA GLY A 49 1.14 4.54 9.79
C GLY A 49 1.58 4.30 8.34
N ILE A 50 1.81 5.37 7.59
CA ILE A 50 2.18 5.35 6.17
C ILE A 50 3.70 5.42 6.05
N GLU A 51 4.27 4.53 5.25
CA GLU A 51 5.70 4.56 4.94
C GLU A 51 6.04 5.82 4.13
N LEU A 52 7.11 6.50 4.55
CA LEU A 52 7.59 7.72 3.93
C LEU A 52 8.83 7.42 3.09
N LEU A 53 8.70 7.59 1.77
CA LEU A 53 9.70 7.24 0.77
C LEU A 53 10.32 8.49 0.15
N LEU A 54 11.65 8.55 0.09
CA LEU A 54 12.36 9.67 -0.53
C LEU A 54 12.48 9.46 -2.03
N HIS A 55 12.22 10.52 -2.81
CA HIS A 55 12.32 10.49 -4.26
C HIS A 55 12.96 11.80 -4.78
N SER A 56 14.18 11.70 -5.32
CA SER A 56 14.98 12.85 -5.77
C SER A 56 14.31 13.66 -6.90
N ALA A 57 13.54 13.00 -7.77
CA ALA A 57 12.75 13.66 -8.82
C ALA A 57 11.65 14.63 -8.31
N LEU A 58 11.30 14.61 -7.01
CA LEU A 58 10.32 15.52 -6.40
C LEU A 58 10.97 16.83 -5.88
N GLY A 59 12.27 17.02 -6.11
CA GLY A 59 13.00 18.24 -5.75
C GLY A 59 12.45 19.49 -6.43
N GLU A 60 12.93 20.65 -6.00
CA GLU A 60 12.56 21.91 -6.63
C GLU A 60 13.13 22.05 -8.04
N ALA A 61 12.37 22.69 -8.93
CA ALA A 61 12.88 23.11 -10.22
C ALA A 61 13.91 24.24 -10.02
N TYR A 62 15.18 23.95 -10.30
CA TYR A 62 16.22 24.98 -10.31
C TYR A 62 16.28 25.65 -11.68
N ASN A 63 16.05 26.97 -11.71
CA ASN A 63 16.29 27.76 -12.91
C ASN A 63 17.78 28.16 -12.94
N PRO A 64 18.58 27.71 -13.93
CA PRO A 64 19.99 28.07 -14.02
C PRO A 64 20.24 29.58 -14.23
N HIS A 65 19.22 30.34 -14.64
CA HIS A 65 19.30 31.77 -14.91
C HIS A 65 18.81 32.65 -13.75
N SER A 66 18.42 32.09 -12.61
CA SER A 66 17.93 32.87 -11.46
C SER A 66 19.03 33.42 -10.55
N ARG A 67 20.31 33.29 -10.93
CA ARG A 67 21.43 33.95 -10.24
C ARG A 67 21.49 35.41 -10.71
N SER A 68 20.88 36.31 -9.94
CA SER A 68 21.16 37.77 -9.98
C SER A 68 22.21 38.12 -8.95
#